data_AF-A0A7S2RLI1-F1
#
_entry.id   AF-A0A7S2RLI1-F1
#
_cell.length_a   1.000
_cell.length_b   1.000
_cell.length_c   1.000
_cell.angle_alpha   90.00
_cell.angle_beta   90.00
_cell.angle_gamma   90.00
#
_symmetry.space_group_name_H-M   'P 1'
#
loop_
_entity.id
_entity.type
_entity.pdbx_description
1 polymer ?
#
loop_
_entity_poly.entity_id
_entity_poly.type
_entity_poly.pdbx_seq_one_letter_code
_entity_poly.pdbx_strand_id
1 'polypeptide(L)'
;RDLKQHLHPDTTDLQALQTSLQSCQLCPTAPSSLSLEPNDQHDFLLQPTPHVYFAGNCTSFDTTLYNNHTRIIAIPSFAQTGQVVLLSTKTLQCHTITFLPPTLSKD
;
A
#
# COMPACT_ATOMS: atom_id res chain seq x y z
N ARG A 1 -2.40 1.53 -9.28
CA ARG A 1 -3.33 1.78 -10.40
C ARG A 1 -3.53 0.53 -11.25
N ASP A 2 -2.47 -0.22 -11.53
CA ASP A 2 -2.51 -1.32 -12.50
C ASP A 2 -3.17 -2.60 -11.98
N LEU A 3 -2.83 -3.04 -10.76
CA LEU A 3 -3.44 -4.19 -10.08
C LEU A 3 -4.97 -4.20 -10.06
N LYS A 4 -5.59 -3.02 -9.93
CA LYS A 4 -7.05 -2.88 -9.88
C LYS A 4 -7.73 -3.08 -11.24
N GLN A 5 -7.00 -2.99 -12.35
CA GLN A 5 -7.57 -3.15 -13.70
C GLN A 5 -8.00 -4.59 -14.00
N HIS A 6 -7.40 -5.56 -13.30
CA HIS A 6 -7.69 -6.99 -13.46
C HIS A 6 -8.49 -7.57 -12.28
N LEU A 7 -8.86 -6.74 -11.31
CA LEU A 7 -9.67 -7.12 -10.15
C LEU A 7 -11.10 -6.60 -10.34
N HIS A 8 -12.04 -7.13 -9.57
CA HIS A 8 -13.43 -6.65 -9.59
C HIS A 8 -13.47 -5.13 -9.36
N PRO A 9 -14.33 -4.34 -10.04
CA PRO A 9 -14.33 -2.87 -9.93
C PRO A 9 -14.50 -2.36 -8.49
N ASP A 10 -15.20 -3.13 -7.65
CA ASP A 10 -15.41 -2.80 -6.22
C ASP A 10 -14.23 -3.19 -5.31
N THR A 11 -13.12 -3.67 -5.87
CA THR A 11 -11.96 -4.10 -5.09
C THR A 11 -11.27 -2.91 -4.43
N THR A 12 -11.15 -2.96 -3.10
CA THR A 12 -10.50 -1.90 -2.32
C THR A 12 -8.98 -1.90 -2.54
N ASP A 13 -8.30 -0.80 -2.20
CA ASP A 13 -6.83 -0.76 -2.23
C ASP A 13 -6.21 -1.84 -1.33
N LEU A 14 -6.80 -2.07 -0.15
CA LEU A 14 -6.34 -3.08 0.79
C LEU A 14 -6.50 -4.51 0.25
N GLN A 15 -7.63 -4.80 -0.41
CA GLN A 15 -7.86 -6.11 -1.04
C GLN A 15 -6.86 -6.34 -2.19
N ALA A 16 -6.61 -5.33 -3.02
CA ALA A 16 -5.62 -5.42 -4.10
C ALA A 16 -4.20 -5.69 -3.56
N LEU A 17 -3.82 -5.02 -2.46
CA LEU A 17 -2.56 -5.28 -1.76
C LEU A 17 -2.48 -6.71 -1.21
N GLN A 18 -3.54 -7.20 -0.57
CA GLN A 18 -3.57 -8.55 -0.03
C GLN A 18 -3.42 -9.60 -1.13
N THR A 19 -4.10 -9.44 -2.27
CA THR A 19 -3.96 -10.32 -3.43
C THR A 19 -2.51 -10.33 -3.97
N SER A 20 -1.87 -9.17 -4.07
CA SER A 20 -0.47 -9.06 -4.51
C SER A 20 0.51 -9.73 -3.54
N LEU A 21 0.27 -9.63 -2.23
CA LEU A 21 1.06 -10.34 -1.23
C LEU A 21 0.87 -11.86 -1.34
N GLN A 22 -0.36 -12.34 -1.57
CA GLN A 22 -0.69 -13.76 -1.75
C GLN A 22 -0.03 -14.36 -3.00
N SER A 23 0.11 -13.58 -4.07
CA SER A 23 0.84 -14.01 -5.27
C SER A 23 2.37 -14.01 -5.10
N CYS A 24 2.89 -13.65 -3.92
CA CYS A 24 4.32 -13.48 -3.64
C CYS A 24 5.03 -12.56 -4.64
N GLN A 25 4.29 -11.65 -5.29
CA GLN A 25 4.78 -10.79 -6.35
C GLN A 25 4.44 -9.34 -6.01
N LEU A 26 5.49 -8.52 -5.85
CA LEU A 26 5.37 -7.09 -5.54
C LEU A 26 4.71 -6.31 -6.69
N CYS A 27 4.81 -6.82 -7.91
CA CYS A 27 4.12 -6.28 -9.07
C CYS A 27 3.72 -7.44 -10.01
N PRO A 28 2.55 -8.06 -9.80
CA PRO A 28 2.13 -9.20 -10.64
C PRO A 28 1.75 -8.78 -12.06
N THR A 29 1.56 -7.48 -12.30
CA THR A 29 1.28 -6.88 -13.62
C THR A 29 2.55 -6.33 -14.32
N ALA A 30 3.72 -6.48 -13.70
CA ALA A 30 4.99 -5.95 -14.20
C ALA A 30 5.36 -6.37 -15.64
N PRO A 31 5.08 -7.59 -16.14
CA PRO A 31 5.51 -7.94 -17.50
C PRO A 31 4.75 -7.18 -18.59
N SER A 32 3.64 -6.49 -18.30
CA SER A 32 2.87 -5.71 -19.29
C SER A 32 2.94 -4.18 -19.12
N SER A 33 3.24 -3.69 -17.91
CA SER A 33 3.02 -2.27 -17.56
C SER A 33 4.25 -1.52 -17.08
N LEU A 34 5.38 -2.22 -16.87
CA LEU A 34 6.66 -1.62 -16.51
C LEU A 34 7.69 -1.90 -17.61
N SER A 35 8.49 -0.90 -17.97
CA SER A 35 9.69 -1.10 -18.78
C SER A 35 10.73 -1.80 -17.89
N LEU A 36 10.69 -3.12 -17.84
CA LEU A 36 11.64 -3.94 -17.09
C LEU A 36 12.85 -4.28 -17.96
N GLU A 37 14.03 -4.34 -17.35
CA GLU A 37 15.18 -4.96 -17.99
C GLU A 37 15.01 -6.51 -17.94
N PRO A 38 15.49 -7.26 -18.95
CA PRO A 38 15.20 -8.70 -19.09
C PRO A 38 15.63 -9.58 -17.90
N ASN A 39 16.48 -9.06 -17.02
CA ASN A 39 17.05 -9.79 -15.88
C ASN A 39 16.32 -9.53 -14.54
N ASP A 40 15.30 -8.66 -14.51
CA ASP A 40 14.63 -8.19 -13.29
C ASP A 40 13.47 -9.11 -12.82
N GLN A 41 13.19 -10.22 -13.52
CA GLN A 41 12.06 -11.10 -13.19
C GLN A 41 12.12 -11.71 -11.78
N HIS A 42 13.30 -11.82 -11.19
CA HIS A 42 13.48 -12.34 -9.83
C HIS A 42 13.33 -11.27 -8.72
N ASP A 43 13.45 -9.97 -9.05
CA ASP A 43 13.48 -8.89 -8.06
C ASP A 43 12.10 -8.57 -7.47
N PHE A 44 11.03 -9.09 -8.07
CA PHE A 44 9.65 -8.88 -7.60
C PHE A 44 9.14 -9.96 -6.65
N LEU A 45 9.94 -11.00 -6.35
CA LEU A 45 9.54 -12.07 -5.44
C LEU A 45 9.64 -11.63 -3.98
N LEU A 46 8.53 -11.77 -3.25
CA LEU A 46 8.44 -11.44 -1.82
C LEU A 46 8.87 -12.64 -0.96
N GLN A 47 10.17 -12.94 -0.91
CA GLN A 47 10.71 -14.00 -0.06
C GLN A 47 11.96 -13.54 0.71
N PRO A 48 11.99 -13.64 2.06
CA PRO A 48 10.89 -14.07 2.95
C PRO A 48 9.73 -13.07 2.99
N THR A 49 8.55 -13.51 3.45
CA THR A 49 7.38 -12.63 3.59
C THR A 49 7.70 -11.45 4.52
N PRO A 50 7.43 -10.20 4.11
CA PRO A 50 7.82 -9.04 4.91
C PRO A 50 6.93 -8.90 6.16
N HIS A 51 7.48 -8.31 7.23
CA HIS A 51 6.71 -7.93 8.42
C HIS A 51 5.71 -6.78 8.13
N VAL A 52 5.99 -5.97 7.11
CA VAL A 52 5.19 -4.80 6.71
C VAL A 52 5.11 -4.76 5.19
N TYR A 53 3.90 -4.65 4.64
CA TYR A 53 3.62 -4.52 3.22
C TYR A 53 2.70 -3.34 2.98
N PHE A 54 3.03 -2.41 2.08
CA PHE A 54 2.24 -1.20 1.91
C PHE A 54 2.27 -0.67 0.48
N ALA A 55 1.22 0.08 0.11
CA ALA A 55 1.24 0.96 -1.06
C ALA A 55 0.83 2.37 -0.67
N GLY A 56 1.45 3.34 -1.34
CA GLY A 56 1.11 4.75 -1.25
C GLY A 56 0.03 5.17 -2.24
N ASN A 57 -0.44 6.40 -2.06
CA ASN A 57 -1.39 7.04 -2.97
C ASN A 57 -2.70 6.24 -3.14
N CYS A 58 -3.12 5.55 -2.08
CA CYS A 58 -4.42 4.89 -1.99
C CYS A 58 -5.54 5.93 -1.80
N THR A 59 -6.78 5.53 -2.09
CA THR A 59 -7.95 6.40 -1.95
C THR A 59 -8.22 6.80 -0.50
N SER A 60 -7.96 5.88 0.44
CA SER A 60 -8.15 6.09 1.87
C SER A 60 -7.15 5.25 2.68
N PHE A 61 -6.96 5.61 3.94
CA PHE A 61 -6.23 4.78 4.88
C PHE A 61 -7.02 3.50 5.20
N ASP A 62 -6.35 2.35 5.13
CA ASP A 62 -6.89 1.07 5.58
C ASP A 62 -5.75 0.11 5.94
N THR A 63 -5.99 -0.85 6.84
CA THR A 63 -4.96 -1.80 7.26
C THR A 63 -5.52 -3.13 7.79
N THR A 64 -4.80 -4.22 7.53
CA THR A 64 -5.07 -5.53 8.13
C THR A 64 -3.79 -6.24 8.54
N LEU A 65 -3.92 -7.23 9.43
CA LEU A 65 -2.82 -8.12 9.80
C LEU A 65 -3.05 -9.46 9.08
N TYR A 66 -2.20 -9.77 8.11
CA TYR A 66 -2.26 -11.01 7.33
C TYR A 66 -1.43 -12.12 8.02
N ASN A 67 -2.03 -13.30 8.18
CA ASN A 67 -1.43 -14.48 8.82
C ASN A 67 -0.75 -14.20 10.17
N ASN A 68 -1.25 -13.22 10.94
CA ASN A 68 -0.67 -12.77 12.22
C ASN A 68 0.82 -12.33 12.14
N HIS A 69 1.34 -12.07 10.94
CA HIS A 69 2.76 -11.79 10.73
C HIS A 69 3.00 -10.51 9.91
N THR A 70 2.23 -10.31 8.85
CA THR A 70 2.45 -9.20 7.91
C THR A 70 1.40 -8.13 8.09
N ARG A 71 1.83 -6.92 8.47
CA ARG A 71 0.97 -5.74 8.47
C ARG A 71 0.82 -5.19 7.06
N ILE A 72 -0.38 -5.25 6.50
CA ILE A 72 -0.72 -4.65 5.20
C ILE A 72 -1.28 -3.25 5.42
N ILE A 73 -0.78 -2.24 4.71
CA ILE A 73 -1.17 -0.83 4.88
C ILE A 73 -1.47 -0.18 3.53
N ALA A 74 -2.70 0.30 3.36
CA ALA A 74 -3.07 1.24 2.31
C ALA A 74 -2.82 2.66 2.81
N ILE A 75 -1.79 3.32 2.30
CA ILE A 75 -1.40 4.67 2.72
C ILE A 75 -2.12 5.69 1.83
N PRO A 76 -2.94 6.60 2.40
CA PRO A 76 -3.71 7.54 1.62
C PRO A 76 -2.81 8.53 0.88
N SER A 77 -3.34 9.14 -0.19
CA SER A 77 -2.65 10.25 -0.86
C SER A 77 -2.54 11.46 0.08
N PHE A 78 -1.32 11.81 0.50
CA PHE A 78 -1.09 12.98 1.34
C PHE A 78 -1.60 14.26 0.69
N ALA A 79 -1.39 14.44 -0.62
CA ALA A 79 -1.84 15.62 -1.35
C ALA A 79 -3.37 15.81 -1.34
N GLN A 80 -4.14 14.73 -1.20
CA GLN A 80 -5.60 14.78 -1.18
C GLN A 80 -6.16 14.79 0.25
N THR A 81 -5.50 14.11 1.18
CA THR A 81 -6.05 13.84 2.52
C THR A 81 -5.35 14.62 3.64
N GLY A 82 -4.13 15.11 3.41
CA GLY A 82 -3.26 15.64 4.46
C GLY A 82 -2.85 14.61 5.50
N GLN A 83 -3.05 13.30 5.24
CA GLN A 83 -2.80 12.25 6.21
C GLN A 83 -1.45 11.56 6.00
N VAL A 84 -0.77 11.28 7.11
CA VAL A 84 0.36 10.36 7.18
C VAL A 84 0.01 9.18 8.08
N VAL A 85 0.68 8.04 7.88
CA VAL A 85 0.47 6.83 8.68
C VAL A 85 1.69 6.60 9.58
N LEU A 86 1.46 6.51 10.88
CA LEU A 86 2.45 6.13 11.89
C LEU A 86 2.32 4.63 12.20
N LEU A 87 3.41 3.89 12.00
CA LEU A 87 3.51 2.46 12.32
C LEU A 87 4.37 2.25 13.56
N SER A 88 3.85 1.52 14.54
CA SER A 88 4.65 1.00 15.65
C SER A 88 5.47 -0.19 15.21
N THR A 89 6.79 -0.10 15.24
CA THR A 89 7.70 -1.21 14.90
C THR A 89 7.67 -2.36 15.90
N LYS A 90 7.17 -2.12 17.12
CA LYS A 90 7.05 -3.13 18.18
C LYS A 90 5.76 -3.93 18.11
N THR A 91 4.65 -3.26 17.78
CA THR A 91 3.30 -3.85 17.85
C THR A 91 2.62 -3.99 16.49
N LEU A 92 3.23 -3.45 15.44
CA LEU A 92 2.67 -3.34 14.10
C LEU A 92 1.31 -2.62 14.04
N GLN A 93 0.96 -1.84 15.07
CA GLN A 93 -0.25 -1.02 15.09
C GLN A 93 -0.05 0.26 14.26
N CYS A 94 -1.09 0.67 13.54
CA CYS A 94 -1.06 1.84 12.67
C CYS A 94 -2.05 2.91 13.15
N HIS A 95 -1.63 4.18 13.10
CA HIS A 95 -2.49 5.33 13.39
C HIS A 95 -2.26 6.42 12.34
N THR A 96 -3.29 7.18 12.00
CA THR A 96 -3.16 8.32 11.09
C THR A 96 -2.94 9.62 11.86
N ILE A 97 -2.14 10.51 11.26
CA ILE A 97 -2.00 11.91 11.69
C ILE A 97 -2.44 12.79 10.53
N THR A 98 -3.36 13.71 10.78
CA THR A 98 -3.90 14.63 9.77
C THR A 98 -3.32 16.02 9.97
N PHE A 99 -2.72 16.56 8.91
CA PHE A 99 -2.26 17.94 8.85
C PHE A 99 -3.36 18.80 8.23
N LEU A 100 -3.89 19.73 9.02
CA LEU A 100 -4.82 20.73 8.51
C LEU A 100 -4.04 21.89 7.90
N PRO A 101 -4.53 22.48 6.79
CA PRO A 101 -3.95 23.72 6.30
C PRO A 101 -4.05 24.80 7.39
N PRO A 102 -3.08 25.73 7.47
CA PRO A 102 -3.17 26.83 8.41
C PRO A 102 -4.46 27.60 8.15
N THR A 103 -5.33 27.62 9.16
CA THR A 103 -6.51 28.49 9.15
C THR A 103 -5.99 29.91 9.16
N LEU A 104 -6.18 30.64 8.05
CA LEU A 104 -5.99 32.08 8.03
C LEU A 104 -6.97 32.70 9.04
N SER A 105 -6.52 32.96 10.27
CA SER A 105 -7.20 33.92 11.13
C SER A 105 -7.01 35.28 10.45
N LYS A 106 -8.11 35.82 9.92
CA LYS A 106 -8.17 37.23 9.53
C LYS A 106 -8.20 38.03 10.83
N ASP A 107 -7.05 38.51 11.26
CA ASP A 107 -6.92 39.66 12.17
C ASP A 107 -6.76 40.94 11.34
#